data_AF-F2TVC3-F1
#
_entry.id   AF-F2TVC3-F1
#
_cell.length_a   1.000
_cell.length_b   1.000
_cell.length_c   1.000
_cell.angle_alpha   90.00
_cell.angle_beta   90.00
_cell.angle_gamma   90.00
#
_symmetry.space_group_name_H-M   'P 1'
#
loop_
_entity.id
_entity.type
_entity.pdbx_description
1 polymer ?
#
loop_
_entity_poly.entity_id
_entity_poly.type
_entity_poly.pdbx_seq_one_letter_code
_entity_poly.pdbx_strand_id
1 'polypeptide(L)'
;MFSLQRVVFDEAAERLVAALAASRPGKKEKKTKTNFLCLTVKTNESFLHRVRVTTDESYTKKKTWPLQALTAIDNVAPDSRQFILTFDRSYEWIAPNVTEKQRFLEAIVKSCRRYNKTLPQLANFQSIPGGGITVALHEHMPSAVPDENQQSDDDPYQESAAATLSKQQQEEMAAVFEKYDWATTDVRALSESLQKELQAVESANVHAMISSEVQVTRLLGRVDDALSKLDRLEQCISDYDGIVKRVSDQMRMINVQQDNFVSLGEYTRQLTDFLTFSKSHVNALTHPDFNTAPGLRLTVEAANRLYSLLHTGLKPGGTVVLC
;
A
#
# COMPACT_ATOMS: atom_id res chain seq x y z
N MET A 1 7.09 -12.86 3.83
CA MET A 1 6.28 -11.66 4.14
C MET A 1 4.81 -12.02 4.38
N PHE A 2 4.19 -12.84 3.51
CA PHE A 2 2.78 -13.28 3.66
C PHE A 2 2.48 -14.13 4.91
N SER A 3 3.41 -14.96 5.40
CA SER A 3 3.21 -15.73 6.64
C SER A 3 3.21 -14.85 7.90
N LEU A 4 4.12 -13.88 7.99
CA LEU A 4 4.20 -12.94 9.12
C LEU A 4 2.94 -12.07 9.26
N GLN A 5 2.40 -11.56 8.14
CA GLN A 5 1.15 -10.79 8.13
C GLN A 5 0.00 -11.64 8.70
N ARG A 6 -0.22 -12.82 8.12
CA ARG A 6 -1.36 -13.68 8.44
C ARG A 6 -1.34 -14.27 9.85
N VAL A 7 -0.15 -14.57 10.37
CA VAL A 7 0.01 -15.29 11.64
C VAL A 7 0.14 -14.36 12.85
N VAL A 8 0.52 -13.09 12.67
CA VAL A 8 0.91 -12.22 13.79
C VAL A 8 0.15 -10.88 13.83
N PHE A 9 -0.33 -10.41 12.69
CA PHE A 9 -0.84 -9.04 12.55
C PHE A 9 -2.31 -8.95 12.13
N ASP A 10 -2.86 -10.00 11.51
CA ASP A 10 -4.27 -10.06 11.09
C ASP A 10 -5.24 -10.00 12.28
N GLU A 11 -4.97 -10.69 13.40
CA GLU A 11 -5.81 -10.62 14.61
C GLU A 11 -5.88 -9.22 15.24
N ALA A 12 -4.86 -8.38 14.99
CA ALA A 12 -4.76 -7.04 15.57
C ALA A 12 -5.26 -5.92 14.64
N ALA A 13 -5.72 -6.27 13.42
CA ALA A 13 -5.99 -5.35 12.31
C ALA A 13 -4.78 -4.45 11.96
N GLU A 14 -3.56 -4.98 12.12
CA GLU A 14 -2.31 -4.30 11.83
C GLU A 14 -1.83 -4.70 10.42
N ARG A 15 -1.53 -3.72 9.56
CA ARG A 15 -0.96 -3.97 8.23
C ARG A 15 0.56 -3.86 8.27
N LEU A 16 1.26 -4.94 7.95
CA LEU A 16 2.72 -4.97 7.82
C LEU A 16 3.16 -4.14 6.61
N VAL A 17 3.98 -3.12 6.86
CA VAL A 17 4.55 -2.23 5.84
C VAL A 17 5.94 -2.72 5.43
N ALA A 18 6.77 -3.09 6.40
CA ALA A 18 8.12 -3.59 6.14
C ALA A 18 8.55 -4.58 7.23
N ALA A 19 9.42 -5.53 6.87
CA ALA A 19 10.03 -6.45 7.82
C ALA A 19 11.51 -6.63 7.49
N LEU A 20 12.35 -6.66 8.53
CA LEU A 20 13.81 -6.81 8.42
C LEU A 20 14.30 -7.85 9.43
N ALA A 21 15.03 -8.86 8.97
CA ALA A 21 15.76 -9.75 9.88
C ALA A 21 16.96 -8.98 10.45
N ALA A 22 16.96 -8.70 11.76
CA ALA A 22 17.96 -7.85 12.38
C ALA A 22 18.61 -8.53 13.59
N SER A 23 19.93 -8.65 13.55
CA SER A 23 20.75 -9.15 14.65
C SER A 23 21.25 -8.01 15.52
N ARG A 24 21.67 -8.28 16.75
CA ARG A 24 22.32 -7.27 17.62
C ARG A 24 23.83 -7.46 17.63
N PRO A 25 24.63 -6.38 17.65
CA PRO A 25 26.07 -6.49 17.80
C PRO A 25 26.43 -7.26 19.09
N GLY A 26 27.45 -8.12 19.02
CA GLY A 26 27.95 -8.90 20.16
C GLY A 26 27.10 -10.09 20.61
N LYS A 27 25.89 -10.30 20.07
CA LYS A 27 25.06 -11.49 20.38
C LYS A 27 25.11 -12.50 19.24
N LYS A 28 25.79 -13.63 19.46
CA LYS A 28 25.69 -14.79 18.55
C LYS A 28 24.24 -15.28 18.55
N GLU A 29 23.51 -15.02 17.48
CA GLU A 29 22.19 -15.64 17.27
C GLU A 29 22.38 -17.15 17.15
N LYS A 30 21.64 -17.90 17.96
CA LYS A 30 21.56 -19.35 17.77
C LYS A 30 20.93 -19.58 16.39
N LYS A 31 21.49 -20.50 15.59
CA LYS A 31 20.98 -20.87 14.25
C LYS A 31 19.47 -21.19 14.24
N THR A 32 18.86 -21.42 15.40
CA THR A 32 17.44 -21.76 15.56
C THR A 32 16.49 -20.58 15.86
N LYS A 33 16.99 -19.34 16.01
CA LYS A 33 16.17 -18.18 16.37
C LYS A 33 16.60 -16.92 15.63
N THR A 34 15.68 -16.28 14.92
CA THR A 34 15.91 -15.03 14.18
C THR A 34 15.01 -13.93 14.74
N ASN A 35 15.56 -12.73 14.98
CA ASN A 35 14.74 -11.57 15.34
C ASN A 35 14.39 -10.76 14.08
N PHE A 36 13.10 -10.45 13.93
CA PHE A 36 12.58 -9.57 12.92
C PHE A 36 12.15 -8.25 13.54
N LEU A 37 12.47 -7.15 12.87
CA LEU A 37 11.86 -5.85 13.08
C LEU A 37 10.75 -5.68 12.05
N CYS A 38 9.52 -5.48 12.52
CA CYS A 38 8.32 -5.38 11.70
C CYS A 38 7.70 -4.01 11.90
N LEU A 39 7.63 -3.22 10.83
CA LEU A 39 6.93 -1.94 10.81
C LEU A 39 5.49 -2.20 10.38
N THR A 40 4.53 -1.83 11.21
CA THR A 40 3.10 -2.00 10.96
C THR A 40 2.36 -0.67 11.05
N VAL A 41 1.19 -0.61 10.44
CA VAL A 41 0.27 0.52 10.51
C VAL A 41 -1.10 -0.01 10.89
N LYS A 42 -1.75 0.66 11.84
CA LYS A 42 -3.13 0.41 12.26
C LYS A 42 -3.86 1.75 12.21
N THR A 43 -4.93 1.81 11.42
CA THR A 43 -5.67 3.05 11.12
C THR A 43 -4.70 4.19 10.73
N ASN A 44 -4.41 5.12 11.65
CA ASN A 44 -3.51 6.27 11.48
C ASN A 44 -2.30 6.25 12.41
N GLU A 45 -2.04 5.14 13.08
CA GLU A 45 -0.91 4.95 13.97
C GLU A 45 0.07 3.94 13.36
N SER A 46 1.35 4.12 13.64
CA SER A 46 2.40 3.20 13.19
C SER A 46 3.20 2.66 14.36
N PHE A 47 3.58 1.40 14.26
CA PHE A 47 4.25 0.67 15.32
C PHE A 47 5.46 -0.09 14.75
N LEU A 48 6.49 -0.18 15.57
CA LEU A 48 7.64 -1.03 15.32
C LEU A 48 7.60 -2.20 16.30
N HIS A 49 7.56 -3.42 15.78
CA HIS A 49 7.55 -4.63 16.58
C HIS A 49 8.85 -5.40 16.42
N ARG A 50 9.38 -5.93 17.51
CA ARG A 50 10.39 -6.98 17.48
C ARG A 50 9.71 -8.33 17.61
N VAL A 51 9.68 -9.09 16.53
CA VAL A 51 9.13 -10.44 16.47
C VAL A 51 10.27 -11.44 16.50
N ARG A 52 10.19 -12.44 17.38
CA ARG A 52 11.13 -13.57 17.35
C ARG A 52 10.49 -14.71 16.57
N VAL A 53 11.25 -15.30 15.66
CA VAL A 53 10.88 -16.48 14.87
C VAL A 53 11.77 -17.64 15.31
N THR A 54 11.16 -18.77 15.63
CA THR A 54 11.86 -20.04 15.94
C THR A 54 11.85 -20.94 14.71
N THR A 55 12.75 -21.94 14.63
CA THR A 55 12.80 -22.92 13.54
C THR A 55 11.48 -23.65 13.30
N ASP A 56 10.66 -23.84 14.34
CA ASP A 56 9.32 -24.46 14.23
C ASP A 56 8.25 -23.48 13.70
N GLU A 57 8.66 -22.40 13.02
CA GLU A 57 7.81 -21.31 12.51
C GLU A 57 6.89 -20.65 13.56
N SER A 58 7.20 -20.79 14.85
CA SER A 58 6.48 -20.08 15.91
C SER A 58 6.93 -18.61 15.98
N TYR A 59 5.95 -17.70 15.90
CA TYR A 59 6.15 -16.26 15.96
C TYR A 59 5.77 -15.71 17.35
N THR A 60 6.63 -14.89 17.95
CA THR A 60 6.30 -14.23 19.23
C THR A 60 6.68 -12.76 19.20
N LYS A 61 5.69 -11.86 19.39
CA LYS A 61 5.95 -10.42 19.61
C LYS A 61 6.69 -10.25 20.95
N LYS A 62 7.94 -9.75 20.91
CA LYS A 62 8.80 -9.59 22.09
C LYS A 62 8.82 -8.17 22.63
N LYS A 63 8.68 -7.17 21.77
CA LYS A 63 8.59 -5.76 22.16
C LYS A 63 7.86 -5.01 21.05
N THR A 64 7.09 -4.00 21.44
CA THR A 64 6.37 -3.11 20.55
C THR A 64 6.72 -1.69 20.94
N TRP A 65 7.04 -0.85 19.97
CA TRP A 65 7.29 0.57 20.15
C TRP A 65 6.31 1.35 19.27
N PRO A 66 5.59 2.35 19.82
CA PRO A 66 4.89 3.31 18.97
C PRO A 66 5.92 4.11 18.18
N LEU A 67 5.71 4.28 16.88
CA LEU A 67 6.68 4.98 16.03
C LEU A 67 6.78 6.47 16.39
N GLN A 68 5.76 7.03 17.03
CA GLN A 68 5.77 8.40 17.57
C GLN A 68 6.82 8.61 18.66
N ALA A 69 7.23 7.56 19.38
CA ALA A 69 8.27 7.65 20.41
C ALA A 69 9.69 7.55 19.83
N LEU A 70 9.85 7.40 18.51
CA LEU A 70 11.16 7.36 17.86
C LEU A 70 11.73 8.78 17.81
N THR A 71 12.84 9.01 18.51
CA THR A 71 13.48 10.33 18.64
C THR A 71 14.62 10.52 17.66
N ALA A 72 15.37 9.46 17.35
CA ALA A 72 16.47 9.51 16.40
C ALA A 72 16.64 8.20 15.61
N ILE A 73 17.11 8.34 14.38
CA ILE A 73 17.53 7.24 13.50
C ILE A 73 18.96 7.54 13.06
N ASP A 74 19.88 6.64 13.35
CA ASP A 74 21.28 6.75 12.95
C ASP A 74 21.62 5.64 11.95
N ASN A 75 22.03 6.04 10.75
CA ASN A 75 22.46 5.14 9.69
C ASN A 75 23.93 4.68 9.84
N VAL A 76 24.60 4.94 10.97
CA VAL A 76 25.98 4.59 11.36
C VAL A 76 27.03 4.83 10.26
N ALA A 77 27.02 4.00 9.22
CA ALA A 77 27.66 4.29 7.94
C ALA A 77 26.78 3.78 6.77
N PRO A 78 26.75 4.50 5.63
CA PRO A 78 25.93 4.17 4.47
C PRO A 78 26.21 2.76 3.93
N ASP A 79 27.48 2.38 3.82
CA ASP A 79 27.92 1.06 3.34
C ASP A 79 27.92 -0.03 4.42
N SER A 80 27.63 0.34 5.67
CA SER A 80 27.52 -0.61 6.77
C SER A 80 26.13 -1.24 6.84
N ARG A 81 26.04 -2.44 7.41
CA ARG A 81 24.77 -3.09 7.74
C ARG A 81 24.21 -2.61 9.08
N GLN A 82 24.96 -1.80 9.81
CA GLN A 82 24.62 -1.32 11.14
C GLN A 82 23.73 -0.08 11.08
N PHE A 83 22.81 0.01 12.03
CA PHE A 83 21.97 1.19 12.27
C PHE A 83 21.50 1.23 13.72
N ILE A 84 21.11 2.41 14.19
CA ILE A 84 20.62 2.63 15.56
C ILE A 84 19.25 3.29 15.51
N LEU A 85 18.33 2.77 16.33
CA LEU A 85 17.02 3.37 16.56
C LEU A 85 16.92 3.82 18.02
N THR A 86 16.61 5.09 18.23
CA THR A 86 16.53 5.68 19.56
C THR A 86 15.08 5.97 19.92
N PHE A 87 14.61 5.34 21.00
CA PHE A 87 13.31 5.61 21.62
C PHE A 87 13.55 6.14 23.05
N ASP A 88 13.14 5.36 24.06
CA ASP A 88 13.56 5.47 25.46
C ASP A 88 15.06 5.20 25.65
N ARG A 89 15.59 4.32 24.81
CA ARG A 89 16.99 3.89 24.77
C ARG A 89 17.42 3.71 23.32
N SER A 90 18.73 3.77 23.09
CA SER A 90 19.34 3.46 21.80
C SER A 90 19.41 1.94 21.58
N TYR A 91 18.91 1.47 20.45
CA TYR A 91 18.97 0.06 20.07
C TYR A 91 19.77 -0.11 18.78
N GLU A 92 20.93 -0.74 18.91
CA GLU A 92 21.80 -1.08 17.78
C GLU A 92 21.35 -2.37 17.08
N TRP A 93 21.38 -2.34 15.75
CA TRP A 93 20.92 -3.43 14.89
C TRP A 93 21.86 -3.64 13.71
N ILE A 94 21.94 -4.88 13.25
CA ILE A 94 22.69 -5.33 12.08
C ILE A 94 21.71 -5.98 11.12
N ALA A 95 21.52 -5.38 9.95
CA ALA A 95 20.75 -5.92 8.84
C ALA A 95 21.50 -7.06 8.12
N PRO A 96 20.82 -7.91 7.31
CA PRO A 96 21.51 -8.99 6.61
C PRO A 96 22.38 -8.45 5.47
N ASN A 97 21.89 -7.41 4.79
CA ASN A 97 22.59 -6.68 3.73
C ASN A 97 22.24 -5.18 3.77
N VAL A 98 23.06 -4.36 3.09
CA VAL A 98 22.93 -2.89 3.06
C VAL A 98 21.64 -2.46 2.36
N THR A 99 21.25 -3.15 1.29
CA THR A 99 20.05 -2.84 0.51
C THR A 99 18.76 -2.99 1.33
N GLU A 100 18.66 -4.06 2.13
CA GLU A 100 17.53 -4.29 3.04
C GLU A 100 17.51 -3.29 4.20
N LYS A 101 18.69 -2.94 4.76
CA LYS A 101 18.81 -1.84 5.72
C LYS A 101 18.20 -0.56 5.13
N GLN A 102 18.65 -0.16 3.94
CA GLN A 102 18.21 1.08 3.30
C GLN A 102 16.70 1.08 3.03
N ARG A 103 16.16 0.01 2.43
CA ARG A 103 14.72 -0.13 2.20
C ARG A 103 13.91 -0.05 3.50
N PHE A 104 14.42 -0.65 4.58
CA PHE A 104 13.75 -0.64 5.88
C PHE A 104 13.78 0.73 6.55
N LEU A 105 14.93 1.41 6.56
CA LEU A 105 15.05 2.77 7.10
C LEU A 105 14.19 3.76 6.30
N GLU A 106 14.15 3.65 4.97
CA GLU A 106 13.25 4.45 4.14
C GLU A 106 11.77 4.21 4.49
N ALA A 107 11.37 2.97 4.73
CA ALA A 107 10.00 2.64 5.13
C ALA A 107 9.64 3.26 6.49
N ILE A 108 10.58 3.25 7.45
CA ILE A 108 10.42 3.93 8.74
C ILE A 108 10.24 5.43 8.54
N VAL A 109 11.15 6.10 7.82
CA VAL A 109 11.08 7.56 7.60
C VAL A 109 9.79 7.95 6.89
N LYS A 110 9.37 7.20 5.85
CA LYS A 110 8.10 7.41 5.15
C LYS A 110 6.90 7.27 6.08
N SER A 111 6.96 6.34 7.04
CA SER A 111 5.88 6.14 8.01
C SER A 111 5.87 7.25 9.08
N CYS A 112 7.04 7.68 9.57
CA CYS A 112 7.14 8.84 10.46
C CYS A 112 6.55 10.09 9.80
N ARG A 113 6.90 10.37 8.53
CA ARG A 113 6.35 11.53 7.80
C ARG A 113 4.83 11.49 7.63
N ARG A 114 4.23 10.30 7.55
CA ARG A 114 2.79 10.13 7.34
C ARG A 114 1.99 10.18 8.64
N TYR A 115 2.52 9.61 9.72
CA TYR A 115 1.73 9.32 10.92
C TYR A 115 2.26 10.01 12.20
N ASN A 116 3.47 10.59 12.18
CA ASN A 116 4.00 11.34 13.32
C ASN A 116 3.90 12.85 13.06
N LYS A 117 3.59 13.61 14.11
CA LYS A 117 3.58 15.08 14.07
C LYS A 117 4.99 15.66 13.91
N THR A 118 5.99 14.97 14.45
CA THR A 118 7.41 15.36 14.43
C THR A 118 8.26 14.25 13.83
N LEU A 119 9.24 14.63 13.02
CA LEU A 119 10.19 13.70 12.42
C LEU A 119 11.32 13.41 13.44
N PRO A 120 11.77 12.15 13.62
CA PRO A 120 12.99 11.89 14.38
C PRO A 120 14.21 12.57 13.76
N GLN A 121 15.21 12.85 14.59
CA GLN A 121 16.51 13.30 14.13
C GLN A 121 17.15 12.23 13.24
N LEU A 122 17.59 12.60 12.05
CA LEU A 122 18.21 11.69 11.08
C LEU A 122 19.72 11.92 11.06
N ALA A 123 20.49 11.00 11.63
CA ALA A 123 21.95 11.04 11.63
C ALA A 123 22.53 10.10 10.55
N ASN A 124 23.61 10.54 9.89
CA ASN A 124 24.37 9.75 8.91
C ASN A 124 23.57 9.27 7.67
N PHE A 125 22.44 9.91 7.37
CA PHE A 125 21.79 9.76 6.07
C PHE A 125 22.53 10.62 5.06
N GLN A 126 23.26 9.98 4.14
CA GLN A 126 23.82 10.72 3.00
C GLN A 126 22.65 11.33 2.21
N SER A 127 22.73 12.64 1.99
CA SER A 127 21.83 13.32 1.05
C SER A 127 22.04 12.72 -0.33
N ILE A 128 21.11 11.88 -0.80
CA ILE A 128 21.17 11.29 -2.13
C ILE A 128 20.80 12.39 -3.14
N PRO A 129 21.65 12.73 -4.12
CA PRO A 129 21.26 13.61 -5.22
C PRO A 129 20.16 12.93 -6.05
N GLY A 130 18.90 13.32 -5.85
CA GLY A 130 17.75 12.86 -6.64
C GLY A 130 16.84 11.81 -5.99
N GLY A 131 16.95 11.56 -4.68
CA GLY A 131 16.16 10.57 -3.96
C GLY A 131 15.54 11.07 -2.66
N GLY A 132 14.64 12.06 -2.72
CA GLY A 132 13.61 12.26 -1.69
C GLY A 132 14.04 12.35 -0.23
N ILE A 133 15.04 13.16 0.11
CA ILE A 133 15.21 13.73 1.46
C ILE A 133 15.48 15.22 1.28
N THR A 134 14.42 16.04 1.27
CA THR A 134 14.55 17.48 1.46
C THR A 134 14.94 17.71 2.91
N VAL A 135 16.23 17.83 3.18
CA VAL A 135 16.74 18.42 4.42
C VAL A 135 16.59 19.93 4.25
N ALA A 136 15.40 20.45 4.54
CA ALA A 136 15.22 21.87 4.75
C ALA A 136 15.64 22.16 6.19
N LEU A 137 16.85 22.70 6.36
CA LEU A 137 17.26 23.36 7.60
C LEU A 137 18.04 24.62 7.23
N HIS A 138 17.29 25.68 6.91
CA HIS A 138 17.71 27.03 7.26
C HIS A 138 16.48 27.84 7.63
N GLU A 139 15.95 27.60 8.83
CA GLU A 139 15.15 28.58 9.55
C GLU A 139 15.95 29.02 10.76
N HIS A 140 16.79 30.03 10.54
CA HIS A 140 17.23 30.95 11.58
C HIS A 140 16.35 32.19 11.45
N MET A 141 15.37 32.33 12.35
CA MET A 141 14.75 33.61 12.64
C MET A 141 14.82 33.80 14.17
N PRO A 142 15.64 34.75 14.68
CA PRO A 142 15.58 35.11 16.08
C PRO A 142 14.38 36.05 16.24
N SER A 143 13.27 35.54 16.79
CA SER A 143 12.18 36.39 17.24
C SER A 143 12.32 36.61 18.73
N ALA A 144 12.83 37.80 19.07
CA ALA A 144 12.85 38.32 20.42
C ALA A 144 11.43 38.79 20.80
N VAL A 145 10.81 38.10 21.75
CA VAL A 145 9.83 38.67 22.68
C VAL A 145 9.99 37.92 24.01
N PRO A 146 10.48 38.56 25.09
CA PRO A 146 10.34 38.01 26.43
C PRO A 146 8.93 38.33 26.93
N ASP A 147 8.11 37.31 27.13
CA ASP A 147 6.85 37.45 27.87
C ASP A 147 7.11 36.99 29.32
N GLU A 148 7.04 37.96 30.22
CA GLU A 148 7.05 37.77 31.66
C GLU A 148 5.71 37.16 32.09
N ASN A 149 5.76 35.96 32.68
CA ASN A 149 5.00 35.55 33.87
C ASN A 149 4.83 34.02 33.91
N GLN A 150 5.63 33.35 34.74
CA GLN A 150 5.07 32.46 35.75
C GLN A 150 6.09 32.11 36.82
N GLN A 151 5.63 32.35 38.05
CA GLN A 151 6.28 32.14 39.32
C GLN A 151 6.71 30.68 39.56
N SER A 152 7.84 30.56 40.27
CA SER A 152 8.18 29.57 41.29
C SER A 152 8.16 28.08 40.93
N ASP A 153 9.35 27.47 40.88
CA ASP A 153 9.77 26.53 41.92
C ASP A 153 11.32 26.36 41.90
N ASP A 154 11.93 26.37 43.08
CA ASP A 154 13.36 26.24 43.34
C ASP A 154 13.93 24.89 42.84
N ASP A 155 14.94 24.90 41.95
CA ASP A 155 15.84 23.76 41.75
C ASP A 155 17.31 24.23 41.50
N PRO A 156 18.27 24.01 42.43
CA PRO A 156 19.61 24.62 42.39
C PRO A 156 20.64 24.09 41.36
N TYR A 157 20.25 23.33 40.33
CA TYR A 157 21.24 22.54 39.55
C TYR A 157 21.42 22.88 38.05
N GLN A 158 21.01 24.07 37.59
CA GLN A 158 20.99 24.35 36.14
C GLN A 158 21.69 25.63 35.67
N GLU A 159 22.81 26.01 36.31
CA GLU A 159 23.56 27.23 35.92
C GLU A 159 24.81 26.97 35.04
N SER A 160 25.24 25.72 34.88
CA SER A 160 26.49 25.42 34.14
C SER A 160 26.32 25.26 32.63
N ALA A 161 25.16 24.86 32.13
CA ALA A 161 24.96 24.60 30.69
C ALA A 161 24.63 25.88 29.89
N ALA A 162 23.85 26.81 30.46
CA ALA A 162 23.47 28.07 29.80
C ALA A 162 24.67 29.04 29.71
N ALA A 163 25.51 29.10 30.75
CA ALA A 163 26.71 29.93 30.76
C ALA A 163 27.79 29.42 29.77
N THR A 164 27.86 28.11 29.54
CA THR A 164 28.83 27.51 28.61
C THR A 164 28.48 27.82 27.14
N LEU A 165 27.18 27.83 26.79
CA LEU A 165 26.71 28.22 25.45
C LEU A 165 26.97 29.69 25.13
N SER A 166 26.70 30.60 26.08
CA SER A 166 26.98 32.04 25.90
C SER A 166 28.48 32.32 25.79
N LYS A 167 29.33 31.61 26.55
CA LYS A 167 30.79 31.75 26.47
C LYS A 167 31.35 31.25 25.14
N GLN A 168 30.82 30.15 24.60
CA GLN A 168 31.21 29.63 23.28
C GLN A 168 30.81 30.60 22.16
N GLN A 169 29.62 31.21 22.24
CA GLN A 169 29.19 32.26 21.31
C GLN A 169 30.07 33.52 21.42
N GLN A 170 30.50 33.88 22.63
CA GLN A 170 31.40 35.01 22.88
C GLN A 170 32.80 34.77 22.30
N GLU A 171 33.32 33.55 22.40
CA GLU A 171 34.61 33.13 21.84
C GLU A 171 34.57 33.07 20.31
N GLU A 172 33.49 32.57 19.72
CA GLU A 172 33.30 32.59 18.25
C GLU A 172 33.20 34.02 17.73
N MET A 173 32.47 34.89 18.42
CA MET A 173 32.35 36.30 18.05
C MET A 173 33.70 37.04 18.20
N ALA A 174 34.48 36.74 19.25
CA ALA A 174 35.83 37.29 19.43
C ALA A 174 36.81 36.82 18.34
N ALA A 175 36.74 35.55 17.93
CA ALA A 175 37.56 35.01 16.84
C ALA A 175 37.23 35.65 15.49
N VAL A 176 35.96 36.03 15.28
CA VAL A 176 35.57 36.84 14.11
C VAL A 176 36.20 38.23 14.17
N PHE A 177 36.19 38.91 15.33
CA PHE A 177 36.82 40.22 15.48
C PHE A 177 38.35 40.18 15.29
N GLU A 178 39.03 39.14 15.80
CA GLU A 178 40.47 38.94 15.61
C GLU A 178 40.83 38.72 14.11
N LYS A 179 39.95 38.05 13.36
CA LYS A 179 40.11 37.85 11.91
C LYS A 179 40.04 39.16 11.09
N TYR A 180 39.45 40.21 11.65
CA TYR A 180 39.30 41.53 10.99
C TYR A 180 40.13 42.65 11.65
N ASP A 181 41.05 42.33 12.56
CA ASP A 181 41.88 43.32 13.25
C ASP A 181 42.81 44.10 12.29
N TRP A 182 43.19 43.48 11.16
CA TRP A 182 43.93 44.12 10.07
C TRP A 182 43.09 45.11 9.24
N ALA A 183 41.76 45.04 9.29
CA ALA A 183 40.86 45.87 8.49
C ALA A 183 40.83 47.35 8.92
N THR A 184 41.33 47.65 10.13
CA THR A 184 41.52 49.02 10.61
C THR A 184 42.72 49.72 9.98
N THR A 185 43.65 48.97 9.35
CA THR A 185 44.93 49.51 8.85
C THR A 185 44.95 49.65 7.31
N ASP A 186 44.14 48.88 6.57
CA ASP A 186 44.08 48.95 5.10
C ASP A 186 42.66 48.69 4.53
N VAL A 187 41.95 49.78 4.24
CA VAL A 187 40.59 49.77 3.65
C VAL A 187 40.58 49.19 2.24
N ARG A 188 41.69 49.27 1.50
CA ARG A 188 41.76 48.79 0.11
C ARG A 188 41.86 47.27 0.05
N ALA A 189 42.71 46.68 0.89
CA ALA A 189 42.81 45.23 1.02
C ALA A 189 41.48 44.61 1.53
N LEU A 190 40.74 45.32 2.38
CA LEU A 190 39.39 44.91 2.79
C LEU A 190 38.40 44.90 1.61
N SER A 191 38.39 45.96 0.79
CA SER A 191 37.52 46.04 -0.40
C SER A 191 37.82 44.91 -1.39
N GLU A 192 39.09 44.60 -1.63
CA GLU A 192 39.51 43.52 -2.52
C GLU A 192 39.11 42.15 -1.96
N SER A 193 39.23 41.93 -0.64
CA SER A 193 38.79 40.70 0.02
C SER A 193 37.27 40.53 -0.02
N LEU A 194 36.50 41.58 0.30
CA LEU A 194 35.03 41.56 0.24
C LEU A 194 34.54 41.33 -1.18
N GLN A 195 35.19 41.92 -2.18
CA GLN A 195 34.83 41.69 -3.58
C GLN A 195 35.11 40.25 -4.03
N LYS A 196 36.20 39.66 -3.54
CA LYS A 196 36.52 38.24 -3.78
C LYS A 196 35.53 37.30 -3.09
N GLU A 197 35.14 37.59 -1.85
CA GLU A 197 34.13 36.83 -1.12
C GLU A 197 32.74 36.98 -1.76
N LEU A 198 32.36 38.20 -2.16
CA LEU A 198 31.11 38.44 -2.88
C LEU A 198 31.06 37.69 -4.21
N GLN A 199 32.14 37.72 -5.00
CA GLN A 199 32.24 36.96 -6.25
C GLN A 199 32.17 35.45 -6.01
N ALA A 200 32.77 34.96 -4.92
CA ALA A 200 32.66 33.56 -4.53
C ALA A 200 31.21 33.19 -4.17
N VAL A 201 30.51 34.04 -3.41
CA VAL A 201 29.11 33.84 -3.03
C VAL A 201 28.17 33.94 -4.25
N GLU A 202 28.39 34.88 -5.16
CA GLU A 202 27.64 34.99 -6.41
C GLU A 202 27.83 33.74 -7.28
N SER A 203 29.05 33.23 -7.38
CA SER A 203 29.32 31.98 -8.12
C SER A 203 28.64 30.77 -7.49
N ALA A 204 28.62 30.71 -6.15
CA ALA A 204 27.94 29.66 -5.40
C ALA A 204 26.41 29.74 -5.56
N ASN A 205 25.85 30.95 -5.56
CA ASN A 205 24.42 31.20 -5.77
C ASN A 205 23.97 30.82 -7.18
N VAL A 206 24.73 31.20 -8.22
CA VAL A 206 24.45 30.80 -9.60
C VAL A 206 24.49 29.27 -9.72
N HIS A 207 25.48 28.61 -9.10
CA HIS A 207 25.57 27.16 -9.15
C HIS A 207 24.44 26.45 -8.39
N ALA A 208 24.04 26.99 -7.22
CA ALA A 208 22.89 26.49 -6.46
C ALA A 208 21.58 26.65 -7.24
N MET A 209 21.39 27.78 -7.94
CA MET A 209 20.24 28.03 -8.80
C MET A 209 20.20 27.06 -9.98
N ILE A 210 21.32 26.87 -10.70
CA ILE A 210 21.42 25.91 -11.81
C ILE A 210 21.17 24.47 -11.34
N SER A 211 21.74 24.08 -10.19
CA SER A 211 21.52 22.75 -9.61
C SER A 211 20.06 22.53 -9.20
N SER A 212 19.42 23.55 -8.62
CA SER A 212 18.00 23.52 -8.28
C SER A 212 17.11 23.37 -9.51
N GLU A 213 17.39 24.12 -10.58
CA GLU A 213 16.65 24.04 -11.84
C GLU A 213 16.75 22.65 -12.49
N VAL A 214 17.96 22.08 -12.55
CA VAL A 214 18.18 20.72 -13.06
C VAL A 214 17.45 19.67 -12.21
N GLN A 215 17.38 19.86 -10.89
CA GLN A 215 16.62 18.98 -9.99
C GLN A 215 15.11 19.07 -10.22
N VAL A 216 14.57 20.28 -10.41
CA VAL A 216 13.15 20.49 -10.75
C VAL A 216 12.80 19.85 -12.09
N THR A 217 13.62 20.03 -13.11
CA THR A 217 13.42 19.39 -14.43
C THR A 217 13.45 17.86 -14.34
N ARG A 218 14.34 17.29 -13.52
CA ARG A 218 14.36 15.84 -13.27
C ARG A 218 13.09 15.37 -12.56
N LEU A 219 12.58 16.14 -11.60
CA LEU A 219 11.35 15.80 -10.90
C LEU A 219 10.14 15.87 -11.83
N LEU A 220 10.04 16.90 -12.67
CA LEU A 220 9.02 17.00 -13.71
C LEU A 220 9.08 15.80 -14.67
N GLY A 221 10.27 15.42 -15.15
CA GLY A 221 10.42 14.23 -15.99
C GLY A 221 9.96 12.94 -15.29
N ARG A 222 10.15 12.80 -13.97
CA ARG A 222 9.62 11.66 -13.21
C ARG A 222 8.10 11.69 -13.06
N VAL A 223 7.51 12.87 -13.00
CA VAL A 223 6.05 13.05 -12.98
C VAL A 223 5.48 12.67 -14.34
N ASP A 224 6.08 13.11 -15.44
CA ASP A 224 5.68 12.71 -16.80
C ASP A 224 5.77 11.20 -16.99
N ASP A 225 6.83 10.58 -16.47
CA ASP A 225 7.02 9.12 -16.48
C ASP A 225 5.94 8.37 -15.67
N ALA A 226 5.46 8.99 -14.59
CA ALA A 226 4.38 8.45 -13.77
C ALA A 226 3.01 8.63 -14.43
N LEU A 227 2.78 9.78 -15.08
CA LEU A 227 1.57 10.05 -15.87
C LEU A 227 1.46 9.06 -17.03
N SER A 228 2.54 8.83 -17.78
CA SER A 228 2.53 7.84 -18.86
C SER A 228 2.24 6.42 -18.38
N LYS A 229 2.70 6.05 -17.18
CA LYS A 229 2.37 4.75 -16.56
C LYS A 229 0.90 4.68 -16.14
N LEU A 230 0.32 5.79 -15.70
CA LEU A 230 -1.10 5.89 -15.36
C LEU A 230 -1.97 5.72 -16.61
N ASP A 231 -1.64 6.40 -17.72
CA ASP A 231 -2.34 6.25 -19.00
C ASP A 231 -2.33 4.79 -19.48
N ARG A 232 -1.19 4.11 -19.31
CA ARG A 232 -1.07 2.69 -19.67
C ARG A 232 -1.92 1.79 -18.78
N LEU A 233 -2.08 2.12 -17.50
CA LEU A 233 -2.98 1.40 -16.60
C LEU A 233 -4.44 1.65 -16.96
N GLU A 234 -4.80 2.88 -17.31
CA GLU A 234 -6.16 3.21 -17.78
C GLU A 234 -6.51 2.43 -19.06
N GLN A 235 -5.60 2.36 -20.02
CA GLN A 235 -5.78 1.53 -21.22
C GLN A 235 -5.98 0.07 -20.86
N CYS A 236 -5.17 -0.46 -19.95
CA CYS A 236 -5.28 -1.86 -19.51
C CYS A 236 -6.61 -2.14 -18.82
N ILE A 237 -7.09 -1.22 -17.97
CA ILE A 237 -8.41 -1.33 -17.32
C ILE A 237 -9.54 -1.28 -18.37
N SER A 238 -9.42 -0.42 -19.39
CA SER A 238 -10.36 -0.36 -20.52
C SER A 238 -10.41 -1.69 -21.29
N ASP A 239 -9.27 -2.31 -21.53
CA ASP A 239 -9.18 -3.61 -22.20
C ASP A 239 -9.86 -4.71 -21.35
N TYR A 240 -9.65 -4.71 -20.03
CA TYR A 240 -10.30 -5.62 -19.10
C TYR A 240 -11.82 -5.40 -19.04
N ASP A 241 -12.29 -4.15 -18.97
CA ASP A 241 -13.73 -3.82 -19.03
C ASP A 241 -14.36 -4.36 -20.32
N GLY A 242 -13.66 -4.21 -21.45
CA GLY A 242 -14.08 -4.79 -22.72
C GLY A 242 -14.19 -6.32 -22.70
N ILE A 243 -13.24 -7.02 -22.05
CA ILE A 243 -13.31 -8.48 -21.87
C ILE A 243 -14.51 -8.85 -20.98
N VAL A 244 -14.71 -8.14 -19.87
CA VAL A 244 -15.82 -8.41 -18.93
C VAL A 244 -17.16 -8.20 -19.61
N LYS A 245 -17.34 -7.14 -20.38
CA LYS A 245 -18.55 -6.91 -21.18
C LYS A 245 -18.82 -8.05 -22.14
N ARG A 246 -17.81 -8.50 -22.90
CA ARG A 246 -17.97 -9.64 -23.82
C ARG A 246 -18.37 -10.93 -23.11
N VAL A 247 -17.75 -11.25 -21.97
CA VAL A 247 -18.11 -12.44 -21.19
C VAL A 247 -19.53 -12.32 -20.63
N SER A 248 -19.91 -11.14 -20.15
CA SER A 248 -21.26 -10.90 -19.63
C SER A 248 -22.32 -11.02 -20.72
N ASP A 249 -22.06 -10.47 -21.91
CA ASP A 249 -22.94 -10.60 -23.08
C ASP A 249 -23.04 -12.06 -23.54
N GLN A 250 -21.91 -12.78 -23.56
CA GLN A 250 -21.89 -14.21 -23.89
C GLN A 250 -22.69 -15.03 -22.86
N MET A 251 -22.56 -14.73 -21.57
CA MET A 251 -23.34 -15.41 -20.52
C MET A 251 -24.84 -15.14 -20.67
N ARG A 252 -25.22 -13.89 -20.98
CA ARG A 252 -26.62 -13.55 -21.27
C ARG A 252 -27.14 -14.34 -22.48
N MET A 253 -26.36 -14.44 -23.54
CA MET A 253 -26.75 -15.22 -24.73
C MET A 253 -26.92 -16.71 -24.41
N ILE A 254 -26.00 -17.30 -23.64
CA ILE A 254 -26.10 -18.71 -23.21
C ILE A 254 -27.33 -18.92 -22.34
N ASN A 255 -27.63 -18.03 -21.40
CA ASN A 255 -28.83 -18.14 -20.56
C ASN A 255 -30.11 -18.10 -21.39
N VAL A 256 -30.23 -17.15 -22.33
CA VAL A 256 -31.39 -17.07 -23.22
C VAL A 256 -31.51 -18.32 -24.10
N GLN A 257 -30.39 -18.84 -24.61
CA GLN A 257 -30.39 -20.09 -25.36
C GLN A 257 -30.86 -21.27 -24.50
N GLN A 258 -30.36 -21.36 -23.26
CA GLN A 258 -30.74 -22.40 -22.32
C GLN A 258 -32.24 -22.34 -21.99
N ASP A 259 -32.77 -21.15 -21.73
CA ASP A 259 -34.20 -20.95 -21.46
C ASP A 259 -35.07 -21.35 -22.66
N ASN A 260 -34.63 -21.02 -23.87
CA ASN A 260 -35.28 -21.44 -25.11
C ASN A 260 -35.25 -22.97 -25.28
N PHE A 261 -34.10 -23.62 -25.02
CA PHE A 261 -33.99 -25.08 -25.11
C PHE A 261 -34.85 -25.81 -24.08
N VAL A 262 -34.91 -25.29 -22.85
CA VAL A 262 -35.79 -25.83 -21.80
C VAL A 262 -37.25 -25.71 -22.23
N SER A 263 -37.67 -24.53 -22.67
CA SER A 263 -39.03 -24.28 -23.16
C SER A 263 -39.37 -25.19 -24.34
N LEU A 264 -38.49 -25.31 -25.33
CA LEU A 264 -38.67 -26.20 -26.47
C LEU A 264 -38.73 -27.68 -26.06
N GLY A 265 -37.92 -28.09 -25.09
CA GLY A 265 -37.97 -29.41 -24.48
C GLY A 265 -39.32 -29.69 -23.80
N GLU A 266 -39.86 -28.72 -23.07
CA GLU A 266 -41.19 -28.83 -22.47
C GLU A 266 -42.28 -28.94 -23.53
N TYR A 267 -42.24 -28.11 -24.58
CA TYR A 267 -43.21 -28.19 -25.67
C TYR A 267 -43.15 -29.53 -26.42
N THR A 268 -41.96 -30.01 -26.76
CA THR A 268 -41.79 -31.31 -27.44
C THR A 268 -42.22 -32.47 -26.55
N ARG A 269 -41.97 -32.39 -25.23
CA ARG A 269 -42.49 -33.36 -24.27
C ARG A 269 -44.02 -33.32 -24.20
N GLN A 270 -44.62 -32.15 -24.11
CA GLN A 270 -46.08 -31.99 -24.11
C GLN A 270 -46.70 -32.54 -25.40
N LEU A 271 -46.09 -32.27 -26.56
CA LEU A 271 -46.50 -32.85 -27.84
C LEU A 271 -46.38 -34.37 -27.85
N THR A 272 -45.30 -34.91 -27.29
CA THR A 272 -45.09 -36.36 -27.19
C THR A 272 -46.13 -36.99 -26.26
N ASP A 273 -46.36 -36.42 -25.08
CA ASP A 273 -47.36 -36.89 -24.12
C ASP A 273 -48.78 -36.82 -24.70
N PHE A 274 -49.08 -35.77 -25.47
CA PHE A 274 -50.35 -35.61 -26.17
C PHE A 274 -50.53 -36.63 -27.31
N LEU A 275 -49.50 -36.88 -28.12
CA LEU A 275 -49.56 -37.81 -29.26
C LEU A 275 -49.35 -39.28 -28.88
N THR A 276 -48.98 -39.59 -27.63
CA THR A 276 -48.74 -40.97 -27.20
C THR A 276 -50.04 -41.68 -26.82
N PHE A 277 -50.29 -42.79 -27.50
CA PHE A 277 -51.28 -43.78 -27.11
C PHE A 277 -50.57 -44.97 -26.47
N SER A 278 -51.13 -45.55 -25.40
CA SER A 278 -50.60 -46.83 -24.93
C SER A 278 -50.86 -47.92 -25.97
N LYS A 279 -50.01 -48.94 -25.99
CA LYS A 279 -50.14 -50.10 -26.91
C LYS A 279 -51.51 -50.78 -26.81
N SER A 280 -52.15 -50.73 -25.62
CA SER A 280 -53.51 -51.23 -25.42
C SER A 280 -54.58 -50.40 -26.14
N HIS A 281 -54.48 -49.07 -26.14
CA HIS A 281 -55.42 -48.21 -26.87
C HIS A 281 -55.25 -48.36 -28.39
N VAL A 282 -54.00 -48.47 -28.89
CA VAL A 282 -53.73 -48.73 -30.32
C VAL A 282 -54.29 -50.10 -30.74
N ASN A 283 -54.09 -51.14 -29.92
CA ASN A 283 -54.63 -52.47 -30.22
C ASN A 283 -56.16 -52.49 -30.14
N ALA A 284 -56.77 -51.80 -29.18
CA ALA A 284 -58.22 -51.66 -29.09
C ALA A 284 -58.81 -50.95 -30.31
N LEU A 285 -58.12 -49.96 -30.89
CA LEU A 285 -58.56 -49.28 -32.12
C LEU A 285 -58.30 -50.10 -33.40
N THR A 286 -57.28 -50.96 -33.42
CA THR A 286 -56.87 -51.75 -34.61
C THR A 286 -57.59 -53.10 -34.69
N HIS A 287 -57.78 -53.74 -33.54
CA HIS A 287 -58.46 -55.03 -33.38
C HIS A 287 -59.52 -54.90 -32.26
N PRO A 288 -60.66 -54.26 -32.56
CA PRO A 288 -61.68 -54.02 -31.56
C PRO A 288 -62.40 -55.32 -31.18
N ASP A 289 -62.43 -55.61 -29.87
CA ASP A 289 -63.27 -56.66 -29.31
C ASP A 289 -64.59 -56.06 -28.82
N PHE A 290 -65.65 -56.25 -29.62
CA PHE A 290 -67.01 -55.81 -29.29
C PHE A 290 -67.83 -56.86 -28.55
N ASN A 291 -67.32 -58.09 -28.41
CA ASN A 291 -68.07 -59.19 -27.84
C ASN A 291 -67.90 -59.27 -26.31
N THR A 292 -66.86 -58.62 -25.78
CA THR A 292 -66.55 -58.61 -24.35
C THR A 292 -66.77 -57.21 -23.76
N ALA A 293 -67.53 -57.10 -22.66
CA ALA A 293 -67.78 -55.83 -21.96
C ALA A 293 -66.52 -54.98 -21.63
N PRO A 294 -65.41 -55.54 -21.12
CA PRO A 294 -64.15 -54.80 -20.96
C PRO A 294 -63.52 -54.34 -22.29
N GLY A 295 -63.65 -55.11 -23.37
CA GLY A 295 -63.16 -54.75 -24.70
C GLY A 295 -63.89 -53.51 -25.25
N LEU A 296 -65.22 -53.48 -25.12
CA LEU A 296 -66.05 -52.34 -25.50
C LEU A 296 -65.71 -51.07 -24.71
N ARG A 297 -65.43 -51.17 -23.40
CA ARG A 297 -65.03 -50.00 -22.60
C ARG A 297 -63.69 -49.43 -23.03
N LEU A 298 -62.71 -50.29 -23.32
CA LEU A 298 -61.39 -49.88 -23.79
C LEU A 298 -61.44 -49.25 -25.18
N THR A 299 -62.28 -49.75 -26.09
CA THR A 299 -62.45 -49.17 -27.43
C THR A 299 -63.12 -47.80 -27.39
N VAL A 300 -64.14 -47.62 -26.54
CA VAL A 300 -64.80 -46.32 -26.33
C VAL A 300 -63.87 -45.31 -25.67
N GLU A 301 -63.08 -45.72 -24.67
CA GLU A 301 -62.09 -44.85 -24.03
C GLU A 301 -60.98 -44.43 -25.00
N ALA A 302 -60.47 -45.36 -25.82
CA ALA A 302 -59.51 -45.08 -26.88
C ALA A 302 -60.06 -44.13 -27.94
N ALA A 303 -61.30 -44.35 -28.38
CA ALA A 303 -61.97 -43.52 -29.37
C ALA A 303 -62.25 -42.11 -28.85
N ASN A 304 -62.69 -41.95 -27.60
CA ASN A 304 -62.87 -40.64 -26.96
C ASN A 304 -61.55 -39.89 -26.82
N ARG A 305 -60.45 -40.59 -26.49
CA ARG A 305 -59.12 -39.99 -26.45
C ARG A 305 -58.68 -39.52 -27.84
N LEU A 306 -58.82 -40.33 -28.88
CA LEU A 306 -58.53 -39.92 -30.26
C LEU A 306 -59.40 -38.74 -30.70
N TYR A 307 -60.70 -38.78 -30.40
CA TYR A 307 -61.63 -37.70 -30.69
C TYR A 307 -61.18 -36.39 -30.01
N SER A 308 -60.81 -36.44 -28.74
CA SER A 308 -60.28 -35.28 -28.01
C SER A 308 -59.02 -34.71 -28.66
N LEU A 309 -58.08 -35.56 -29.09
CA LEU A 309 -56.84 -35.14 -29.74
C LEU A 309 -57.08 -34.44 -31.09
N LEU A 310 -58.08 -34.91 -31.84
CA LEU A 310 -58.44 -34.35 -33.15
C LEU A 310 -59.18 -33.01 -33.03
N HIS A 311 -59.91 -32.79 -31.93
CA HIS A 311 -60.74 -31.60 -31.73
C HIS A 311 -60.09 -30.53 -30.84
N THR A 312 -59.10 -30.88 -30.00
CA THR A 312 -58.26 -29.88 -29.32
C THR A 312 -57.08 -29.55 -30.23
N GLY A 313 -57.26 -28.55 -31.09
CA GLY A 313 -56.18 -28.06 -31.95
C GLY A 313 -54.93 -27.77 -31.12
N LEU A 314 -53.79 -28.30 -31.57
CA LEU A 314 -52.46 -27.95 -31.07
C LEU A 314 -52.39 -26.42 -30.98
N LYS A 315 -52.28 -25.86 -29.77
CA LYS A 315 -52.19 -24.41 -29.61
C LYS A 315 -51.00 -23.92 -30.44
N PRO A 316 -51.20 -22.99 -31.39
CA PRO A 316 -50.08 -22.41 -32.12
C PRO A 316 -49.15 -21.75 -31.10
N GLY A 317 -47.85 -22.01 -31.28
CA GLY A 317 -46.79 -21.66 -30.34
C GLY A 317 -46.98 -20.25 -29.78
N GLY A 318 -47.01 -20.17 -28.44
CA GLY A 318 -47.05 -18.90 -27.74
C GLY A 318 -45.94 -18.01 -28.27
N THR A 319 -46.34 -16.85 -28.77
CA THR A 319 -45.49 -15.78 -29.25
C THR A 319 -44.40 -15.54 -28.21
N VAL A 320 -43.14 -15.84 -28.56
CA VAL A 320 -41.98 -15.43 -27.78
C VAL A 320 -41.96 -13.91 -27.83
N VAL A 321 -42.50 -13.30 -26.78
CA VAL A 321 -42.39 -11.86 -26.57
C VAL A 321 -40.93 -11.59 -26.23
N LEU A 322 -40.19 -11.10 -27.22
CA LEU A 322 -38.91 -10.44 -27.01
C LEU A 322 -39.19 -9.15 -26.21
N CYS A 323 -38.82 -9.15 -24.93
CA CYS A 323 -38.58 -7.96 -24.13
C CYS A 323 -37.17 -8.03 -23.56
#